data_AF-A0A9P3PXU1-F1
#
_entry.id   AF-A0A9P3PXU1-F1
#
_cell.length_a   1.000
_cell.length_b   1.000
_cell.length_c   1.000
_cell.angle_alpha   90.00
_cell.angle_beta   90.00
_cell.angle_gamma   90.00
#
_symmetry.space_group_name_H-M   'P 1'
#
loop_
_entity.id
_entity.type
_entity.pdbx_description
1 polymer ?
#
loop_
_entity_poly.entity_id
_entity_poly.type
_entity_poly.pdbx_seq_one_letter_code
_entity_poly.pdbx_strand_id
1 'polypeptide(L)'
;MVDDQTSSSSSRGSPAAETSETVVPNKHPSEDVDIERVSASTSVAPLDPYQLRDGMLTEQEIATLRRRRKGKRVAHYHKRQNDLITALLKPMEDHTAEARIEEDMARLPVKIAIYSSLIANFGLCVIQMYAAVSSGSLSLLATGIDAIFDFGSNLLLFWLHKKAAKLDVNRWPVGGARLETIGNIIYGFLMGSVNLVVIVESLGNVITKHNDDLKKFHLPSIIAVSVALGVKFMLFLYCLSLRGKSSQVRVLWEDHRNDLWINGFGLLMSAGGSKWRWYLDPMGAIIIALGVIIAWGRTIYSEFELLAGKSAPHDFLQLIIYKAVTFSEEIMKVDTVRAYHSGPDYFVEVDIVMDANTPLWKAHDLSQQLQDRIEVLPSVERAFVHVDHETTHIPEHRKLILT
;
A
#
# COMPACT_ATOMS: atom_id res chain seq x y z
N MET A 1 -8.41 -61.59 3.86
CA MET A 1 -7.21 -62.44 3.97
C MET A 1 -6.15 -61.55 4.62
N VAL A 2 -5.80 -61.61 5.89
CA VAL A 2 -6.12 -62.43 7.10
C VAL A 2 -5.66 -61.51 8.25
N ASP A 3 -6.59 -61.03 9.06
CA ASP A 3 -6.90 -61.44 10.45
C ASP A 3 -5.95 -60.92 11.54
N ASP A 4 -6.64 -60.20 12.42
CA ASP A 4 -6.51 -59.97 13.86
C ASP A 4 -6.18 -61.25 14.69
N GLN A 5 -5.60 -61.08 15.89
CA GLN A 5 -5.66 -61.97 17.08
C GLN A 5 -4.73 -61.40 18.19
N THR A 6 -5.22 -60.76 19.25
CA THR A 6 -5.81 -61.26 20.52
C THR A 6 -4.87 -61.96 21.52
N SER A 7 -4.83 -61.43 22.76
CA SER A 7 -5.09 -62.12 24.06
C SER A 7 -4.65 -61.16 25.19
N SER A 8 -5.46 -60.60 26.09
CA SER A 8 -6.48 -61.11 27.04
C SER A 8 -5.93 -61.98 28.17
N SER A 9 -5.98 -61.48 29.41
CA SER A 9 -6.25 -62.32 30.58
C SER A 9 -7.10 -61.55 31.61
N SER A 10 -8.09 -62.26 32.13
CA SER A 10 -9.17 -61.80 33.01
C SER A 10 -9.04 -62.39 34.42
N SER A 11 -9.65 -61.78 35.43
CA SER A 11 -10.41 -62.50 36.49
C SER A 11 -11.30 -61.49 37.25
N ARG A 12 -12.65 -61.62 37.20
CA ARG A 12 -13.58 -62.27 38.17
C ARG A 12 -13.58 -61.59 39.56
N GLY A 13 -14.70 -61.21 40.22
CA GLY A 13 -16.14 -61.26 39.97
C GLY A 13 -16.96 -60.94 41.26
N SER A 14 -18.12 -60.26 41.12
CA SER A 14 -19.41 -60.34 41.89
C SER A 14 -19.47 -60.05 43.44
N PRO A 15 -20.67 -59.94 44.09
CA PRO A 15 -21.66 -58.83 44.00
C PRO A 15 -22.29 -58.39 45.38
N ALA A 16 -23.17 -57.37 45.33
CA ALA A 16 -24.33 -57.07 46.19
C ALA A 16 -24.17 -56.42 47.60
N ALA A 17 -24.88 -55.30 47.84
CA ALA A 17 -25.79 -55.06 48.98
C ALA A 17 -26.43 -53.64 48.91
N GLU A 18 -27.77 -53.59 48.98
CA GLU A 18 -28.58 -52.41 49.29
C GLU A 18 -28.57 -52.14 50.81
N THR A 19 -28.56 -50.86 51.23
CA THR A 19 -29.21 -50.40 52.47
C THR A 19 -29.44 -48.88 52.43
N SER A 20 -30.63 -48.48 52.89
CA SER A 20 -31.19 -47.13 52.99
C SER A 20 -30.64 -46.25 54.11
N GLU A 21 -30.89 -44.93 53.95
CA GLU A 21 -31.08 -43.87 54.97
C GLU A 21 -29.88 -43.38 55.82
N THR A 22 -29.45 -42.12 55.62
CA THR A 22 -29.79 -40.96 56.51
C THR A 22 -29.13 -39.65 56.05
N VAL A 23 -29.82 -38.55 56.35
CA VAL A 23 -29.60 -37.15 55.97
C VAL A 23 -28.57 -36.43 56.87
N VAL A 24 -27.63 -35.66 56.30
CA VAL A 24 -27.12 -34.36 56.83
C VAL A 24 -26.58 -33.52 55.65
N PRO A 25 -26.89 -32.21 55.53
CA PRO A 25 -26.57 -31.41 54.35
C PRO A 25 -25.18 -30.78 54.44
N ASN A 26 -24.45 -30.70 53.32
CA ASN A 26 -23.31 -29.79 53.21
C ASN A 26 -23.45 -28.87 51.99
N LYS A 27 -23.09 -27.62 52.24
CA LYS A 27 -23.52 -26.41 51.56
C LYS A 27 -22.41 -25.95 50.62
N HIS A 28 -22.65 -25.95 49.32
CA HIS A 28 -21.93 -25.12 48.34
C HIS A 28 -22.86 -24.83 47.16
N PRO A 29 -23.23 -23.56 46.89
CA PRO A 29 -23.81 -23.19 45.62
C PRO A 29 -22.67 -22.98 44.61
N SER A 30 -22.68 -23.78 43.54
CA SER A 30 -21.97 -23.47 42.30
C SER A 30 -22.68 -22.30 41.62
N GLU A 31 -22.15 -21.09 41.78
CA GLU A 31 -22.43 -19.99 40.86
C GLU A 31 -21.57 -20.20 39.61
N ASP A 32 -22.19 -20.72 38.55
CA ASP A 32 -21.68 -20.57 37.19
C ASP A 32 -21.70 -19.07 36.87
N VAL A 33 -20.56 -18.41 37.10
CA VAL A 33 -20.33 -17.05 36.61
C VAL A 33 -19.97 -17.18 35.13
N ASP A 34 -20.93 -16.88 34.27
CA ASP A 34 -20.71 -16.61 32.84
C ASP A 34 -19.73 -15.43 32.70
N ILE A 35 -18.45 -15.73 32.48
CA ILE A 35 -17.35 -14.73 32.35
C ILE A 35 -17.49 -13.88 31.07
N GLU A 36 -18.36 -14.24 30.13
CA GLU A 36 -18.49 -13.55 28.83
C GLU A 36 -19.35 -12.26 28.84
N ARG A 37 -19.85 -11.79 29.99
CA ARG A 37 -20.74 -10.61 30.04
C ARG A 37 -20.25 -9.37 30.79
N VAL A 38 -19.00 -9.34 31.28
CA VAL A 38 -18.50 -8.19 32.11
C VAL A 38 -17.51 -7.27 31.38
N SER A 39 -17.37 -7.36 30.05
CA SER A 39 -16.47 -6.45 29.31
C SER A 39 -17.19 -5.51 28.34
N ALA A 40 -18.44 -5.15 28.63
CA ALA A 40 -19.10 -4.01 28.00
C ALA A 40 -19.20 -2.87 29.01
N SER A 41 -18.62 -1.73 28.65
CA SER A 41 -18.67 -0.41 29.32
C SER A 41 -17.80 -0.19 30.57
N THR A 42 -16.48 -0.16 30.38
CA THR A 42 -15.66 0.89 31.00
C THR A 42 -14.88 1.54 29.87
N SER A 43 -15.39 2.64 29.30
CA SER A 43 -14.60 3.50 28.43
C SER A 43 -13.54 4.19 29.29
N VAL A 44 -12.44 3.49 29.60
CA VAL A 44 -11.24 4.12 30.14
C VAL A 44 -10.85 5.13 29.09
N ALA A 45 -10.94 6.42 29.43
CA ALA A 45 -10.49 7.47 28.52
C ALA A 45 -9.06 7.12 28.08
N PRO A 46 -8.74 7.20 26.78
CA PRO A 46 -7.40 6.86 26.30
C PRO A 46 -6.36 7.59 27.14
N LEU A 47 -5.40 6.84 27.69
CA LEU A 47 -4.31 7.40 28.48
C LEU A 47 -3.63 8.51 27.66
N ASP A 48 -3.65 9.73 28.18
CA ASP A 48 -2.94 10.88 27.63
C ASP A 48 -1.96 11.40 28.70
N PRO A 49 -0.86 10.66 28.97
CA PRO A 49 0.07 11.02 30.03
C PRO A 49 0.76 12.36 29.79
N TYR A 50 0.76 12.85 28.54
CA TYR A 50 1.38 14.11 28.14
C TYR A 50 0.37 15.24 27.90
N GLN A 51 -0.91 15.04 28.21
CA GLN A 51 -1.98 16.04 28.06
C GLN A 51 -2.01 16.69 26.67
N LEU A 52 -1.74 15.91 25.62
CA LEU A 52 -1.71 16.40 24.24
C LEU A 52 -3.07 16.97 23.80
N ARG A 53 -4.18 16.52 24.39
CA ARG A 53 -5.53 17.03 24.11
C ARG A 53 -5.67 18.53 24.39
N ASP A 54 -4.94 19.07 25.35
CA ASP A 54 -5.03 20.48 25.74
C ASP A 54 -4.49 21.41 24.64
N GLY A 55 -3.66 20.88 23.73
CA GLY A 55 -3.15 21.60 22.57
C GLY A 55 -4.09 21.64 21.37
N MET A 56 -5.22 20.92 21.41
CA MET A 56 -6.16 20.87 20.28
C MET A 56 -6.99 22.15 20.17
N LEU A 57 -7.17 22.65 18.95
CA LEU A 57 -8.11 23.72 18.67
C LEU A 57 -9.45 23.16 18.16
N THR A 58 -10.56 23.76 18.57
CA THR A 58 -11.87 23.39 18.04
C THR A 58 -12.01 23.77 16.56
N GLU A 59 -12.90 23.09 15.83
CA GLU A 59 -13.17 23.41 14.41
C GLU A 59 -13.61 24.86 14.21
N GLN A 60 -14.34 25.41 15.19
CA GLN A 60 -14.79 26.80 15.17
C GLN A 60 -13.60 27.77 15.23
N GLU A 61 -12.63 27.52 16.13
CA GLU A 61 -11.41 28.33 16.24
C GLU A 61 -10.58 28.25 14.97
N ILE A 62 -10.41 27.06 14.39
CA ILE A 62 -9.72 26.88 13.11
C ILE A 62 -10.42 27.65 11.99
N ALA A 63 -11.76 27.65 11.96
CA ALA A 63 -12.53 28.42 10.98
C ALA A 63 -12.34 29.93 11.16
N THR A 64 -12.22 30.44 12.40
CA THR A 64 -11.90 31.86 12.65
C THR A 64 -10.49 32.21 12.19
N LEU A 65 -9.51 31.35 12.43
CA LEU A 65 -8.13 31.53 11.95
C LEU A 65 -8.08 31.60 10.43
N ARG A 66 -8.86 30.76 9.74
CA ARG A 66 -8.94 30.75 8.27
C ARG A 66 -9.43 32.06 7.67
N ARG A 67 -10.25 32.82 8.40
CA ARG A 67 -10.79 34.13 7.97
C ARG A 67 -9.77 35.27 8.10
N ARG A 68 -8.66 35.09 8.82
CA ARG A 68 -7.61 36.11 9.00
C ARG A 68 -6.69 36.22 7.78
N ARG A 69 -6.04 37.38 7.60
CA ARG A 69 -5.02 37.59 6.56
C ARG A 69 -3.83 36.64 6.79
N LYS A 70 -3.44 35.85 5.78
CA LYS A 70 -2.48 34.72 5.87
C LYS A 70 -2.92 33.55 6.78
N GLY A 71 -4.16 33.53 7.27
CA GLY A 71 -4.67 32.55 8.23
C GLY A 71 -4.91 31.14 7.69
N LYS A 72 -4.96 30.96 6.35
CA LYS A 72 -5.12 29.63 5.73
C LYS A 72 -3.99 28.65 6.08
N ARG A 73 -2.73 29.13 6.14
CA ARG A 73 -1.57 28.27 6.50
C ARG A 73 -1.63 27.85 7.96
N VAL A 74 -1.98 28.79 8.84
CA VAL A 74 -2.09 28.54 10.29
C VAL A 74 -3.24 27.58 10.59
N ALA A 75 -4.40 27.78 9.95
CA ALA A 75 -5.54 26.86 10.07
C ALA A 75 -5.19 25.45 9.59
N HIS A 76 -4.44 25.31 8.49
CA HIS A 76 -3.99 24.01 8.00
C HIS A 76 -2.99 23.34 8.94
N TYR A 77 -2.08 24.11 9.54
CA TYR A 77 -1.16 23.62 10.57
C TYR A 77 -1.91 23.05 11.77
N HIS A 78 -2.84 23.80 12.37
CA HIS A 78 -3.61 23.32 13.52
C HIS A 78 -4.50 22.13 13.18
N LYS A 79 -5.07 22.09 11.97
CA LYS A 79 -5.79 20.90 11.51
C LYS A 79 -4.88 19.67 11.49
N ARG A 80 -3.69 19.78 10.89
CA ARG A 80 -2.71 18.68 10.86
C ARG A 80 -2.25 18.28 12.27
N GLN A 81 -2.08 19.24 13.18
CA GLN A 81 -1.74 18.95 14.58
C GLN A 81 -2.86 18.21 15.31
N ASN A 82 -4.12 18.64 15.15
CA ASN A 82 -5.27 17.93 15.72
C ASN A 82 -5.37 16.50 15.17
N ASP A 83 -5.20 16.33 13.84
CA ASP A 83 -5.23 15.02 13.19
C ASP A 83 -4.11 14.12 13.74
N LEU A 84 -2.90 14.66 13.91
CA LEU A 84 -1.76 13.96 14.50
C LEU A 84 -2.04 13.56 15.95
N ILE A 85 -2.46 14.48 16.82
CA ILE A 85 -2.74 14.18 18.23
C ILE A 85 -3.85 13.12 18.33
N THR A 86 -4.89 13.22 17.50
CA THR A 86 -5.96 12.22 17.43
C THR A 86 -5.40 10.84 17.07
N ALA A 87 -4.48 10.78 16.09
CA ALA A 87 -3.79 9.54 15.75
C ALA A 87 -2.90 9.03 16.90
N LEU A 88 -2.14 9.89 17.58
CA LEU A 88 -1.26 9.47 18.69
C LEU A 88 -2.05 8.88 19.86
N LEU A 89 -3.17 9.49 20.23
CA LEU A 89 -3.97 9.09 21.39
C LEU A 89 -4.87 7.88 21.14
N LYS A 90 -5.05 7.50 19.87
CA LYS A 90 -5.93 6.40 19.50
C LYS A 90 -5.29 5.06 19.85
N PRO A 91 -6.00 4.11 20.50
CA PRO A 91 -5.49 2.78 20.76
C PRO A 91 -4.99 2.07 19.48
N MET A 92 -3.90 1.29 19.58
CA MET A 92 -3.32 0.57 18.42
C MET A 92 -4.31 -0.42 17.79
N GLU A 93 -5.18 -1.02 18.60
CA GLU A 93 -6.25 -1.90 18.12
C GLU A 93 -7.27 -1.13 17.26
N ASP A 94 -7.64 0.09 17.66
CA ASP A 94 -8.60 0.92 16.92
C ASP A 94 -8.02 1.43 15.59
N HIS A 95 -6.71 1.68 15.52
CA HIS A 95 -6.05 1.96 14.23
C HIS A 95 -6.28 0.83 13.23
N THR A 96 -6.18 -0.41 13.70
CA THR A 96 -6.29 -1.61 12.87
C THR A 96 -7.73 -1.96 12.56
N ALA A 97 -8.62 -1.83 13.56
CA ALA A 97 -10.04 -2.08 13.40
C ALA A 97 -10.66 -1.10 12.39
N GLU A 98 -10.36 0.20 12.48
CA GLU A 98 -10.84 1.16 11.50
C GLU A 98 -10.24 0.96 10.12
N ALA A 99 -8.93 0.67 10.03
CA ALA A 99 -8.31 0.33 8.76
C ALA A 99 -8.99 -0.88 8.10
N ARG A 100 -9.32 -1.93 8.88
CA ARG A 100 -10.06 -3.10 8.40
C ARG A 100 -11.48 -2.77 7.97
N ILE A 101 -12.23 -1.98 8.75
CA ILE A 101 -13.61 -1.58 8.42
C ILE A 101 -13.63 -0.73 7.15
N GLU A 102 -12.69 0.21 7.02
CA GLU A 102 -12.56 1.05 5.83
C GLU A 102 -12.19 0.20 4.61
N GLU A 103 -11.25 -0.73 4.76
CA GLU A 103 -10.87 -1.67 3.71
C GLU A 103 -12.05 -2.56 3.28
N ASP A 104 -12.81 -3.12 4.22
CA ASP A 104 -13.97 -3.97 3.93
C ASP A 104 -15.11 -3.20 3.25
N MET A 105 -15.42 -1.98 3.70
CA MET A 105 -16.40 -1.12 3.05
C MET A 105 -15.94 -0.67 1.65
N ALA A 106 -14.64 -0.48 1.46
CA ALA A 106 -14.06 -0.14 0.16
C ALA A 106 -13.89 -1.35 -0.76
N ARG A 107 -13.86 -2.58 -0.23
CA ARG A 107 -13.44 -3.79 -0.95
C ARG A 107 -14.24 -4.07 -2.21
N LEU A 108 -15.57 -4.00 -2.14
CA LEU A 108 -16.44 -4.25 -3.29
C LEU A 108 -16.30 -3.18 -4.38
N PRO A 109 -16.48 -1.88 -4.11
CA PRO A 109 -16.32 -0.86 -5.14
C PRO A 109 -14.88 -0.79 -5.69
N VAL A 110 -13.86 -1.03 -4.86
CA VAL A 110 -12.46 -1.11 -5.29
C VAL A 110 -12.23 -2.30 -6.21
N LYS A 111 -12.73 -3.49 -5.88
CA LYS A 111 -12.64 -4.66 -6.77
C LYS A 111 -13.32 -4.41 -8.11
N ILE A 112 -14.53 -3.83 -8.10
CA ILE A 112 -15.24 -3.50 -9.34
C ILE A 112 -14.41 -2.51 -10.16
N ALA A 113 -13.85 -1.46 -9.55
CA ALA A 113 -12.97 -0.51 -10.22
C ALA A 113 -11.78 -1.22 -10.89
N ILE A 114 -11.04 -2.05 -10.13
CA ILE A 114 -9.87 -2.77 -10.63
C ILE A 114 -10.23 -3.69 -11.80
N TYR A 115 -11.24 -4.55 -11.64
CA TYR A 115 -11.63 -5.48 -12.71
C TYR A 115 -12.21 -4.76 -13.93
N SER A 116 -13.00 -3.71 -13.72
CA SER A 116 -13.56 -2.92 -14.82
C SER A 116 -12.48 -2.21 -15.62
N SER A 117 -11.49 -1.61 -14.95
CA SER A 117 -10.35 -0.98 -15.60
C SER A 117 -9.44 -2.00 -16.27
N LEU A 118 -9.25 -3.19 -15.70
CA LEU A 118 -8.47 -4.26 -16.35
C LEU A 118 -9.13 -4.72 -17.67
N ILE A 119 -10.44 -5.01 -17.62
CA ILE A 119 -11.20 -5.45 -18.80
C ILE A 119 -11.26 -4.34 -19.85
N ALA A 120 -11.47 -3.09 -19.41
CA ALA A 120 -11.50 -1.95 -20.31
C ALA A 120 -10.12 -1.68 -20.91
N ASN A 121 -9.03 -1.69 -20.13
CA ASN A 121 -7.66 -1.54 -20.65
C ASN A 121 -7.33 -2.62 -21.68
N PHE A 122 -7.78 -3.86 -21.48
CA PHE A 122 -7.65 -4.90 -22.49
C PHE A 122 -8.40 -4.58 -23.79
N GLY A 123 -9.69 -4.21 -23.70
CA GLY A 123 -10.48 -3.84 -24.87
C GLY A 123 -9.92 -2.62 -25.60
N LEU A 124 -9.42 -1.63 -24.85
CA LEU A 124 -8.79 -0.43 -25.36
C LEU A 124 -7.47 -0.74 -26.07
N CYS A 125 -6.63 -1.61 -25.50
CA CYS A 125 -5.42 -2.10 -26.14
C CYS A 125 -5.71 -2.69 -27.54
N VAL A 126 -6.72 -3.54 -27.66
CA VAL A 126 -7.12 -4.14 -28.94
C VAL A 126 -7.58 -3.06 -29.94
N ILE A 127 -8.43 -2.13 -29.50
CA ILE A 127 -8.96 -1.06 -30.34
C ILE A 127 -7.85 -0.09 -30.80
N GLN A 128 -6.97 0.31 -29.90
CA GLN A 128 -5.88 1.24 -30.18
C GLN A 128 -4.80 0.61 -31.04
N MET A 129 -4.49 -0.67 -30.83
CA MET A 129 -3.59 -1.43 -31.71
C MET A 129 -4.15 -1.49 -33.14
N TYR A 130 -5.43 -1.82 -33.28
CA TYR A 130 -6.10 -1.81 -34.58
C TYR A 130 -6.05 -0.41 -35.21
N ALA A 131 -6.31 0.65 -34.45
CA ALA A 131 -6.26 2.03 -34.93
C ALA A 131 -4.84 2.45 -35.35
N ALA A 132 -3.82 2.05 -34.60
CA ALA A 132 -2.40 2.33 -34.88
C ALA A 132 -1.95 1.68 -36.19
N VAL A 133 -2.17 0.37 -36.34
CA VAL A 133 -1.76 -0.38 -37.53
C VAL A 133 -2.52 0.07 -38.78
N SER A 134 -3.83 0.30 -38.67
CA SER A 134 -4.65 0.72 -39.80
C SER A 134 -4.42 2.17 -40.25
N SER A 135 -4.06 3.06 -39.33
CA SER A 135 -3.82 4.48 -39.66
C SER A 135 -2.43 4.75 -40.24
N GLY A 136 -1.44 3.92 -39.89
CA GLY A 136 -0.03 4.22 -40.16
C GLY A 136 0.48 5.51 -39.50
N SER A 137 -0.24 6.04 -38.50
CA SER A 137 0.12 7.25 -37.75
C SER A 137 1.12 6.90 -36.65
N LEU A 138 2.20 7.67 -36.56
CA LEU A 138 3.24 7.43 -35.56
C LEU A 138 2.79 7.85 -34.16
N SER A 139 2.00 8.92 -34.05
CA SER A 139 1.43 9.33 -32.76
C SER A 139 0.41 8.33 -32.25
N LEU A 140 -0.41 7.75 -33.14
CA LEU A 140 -1.33 6.68 -32.75
C LEU A 140 -0.59 5.38 -32.41
N LEU A 141 0.51 5.06 -33.12
CA LEU A 141 1.37 3.94 -32.77
C LEU A 141 2.01 4.12 -31.39
N ALA A 142 2.50 5.31 -31.05
CA ALA A 142 3.00 5.61 -29.71
C ALA A 142 1.93 5.34 -28.63
N THR A 143 0.71 5.83 -28.83
CA THR A 143 -0.40 5.60 -27.89
C THR A 143 -0.88 4.14 -27.85
N GLY A 144 -0.78 3.40 -28.95
CA GLY A 144 -1.15 1.99 -29.02
C GLY A 144 -0.15 1.09 -28.33
N ILE A 145 1.15 1.40 -28.45
CA ILE A 145 2.22 0.75 -27.68
C ILE A 145 1.97 0.96 -26.18
N ASP A 146 1.71 2.20 -25.77
CA ASP A 146 1.42 2.55 -24.37
C ASP A 146 0.30 1.64 -23.81
N ALA A 147 -0.81 1.52 -24.53
CA ALA A 147 -1.95 0.69 -24.12
C ALA A 147 -1.66 -0.83 -24.02
N ILE A 148 -0.81 -1.39 -24.90
CA ILE A 148 -0.38 -2.80 -24.78
C ILE A 148 0.35 -3.00 -23.47
N PHE A 149 1.27 -2.10 -23.23
CA PHE A 149 2.16 -2.16 -22.11
C PHE A 149 1.35 -1.96 -20.83
N ASP A 150 0.47 -0.96 -20.73
CA ASP A 150 -0.40 -0.79 -19.57
C ASP A 150 -1.24 -2.03 -19.25
N PHE A 151 -1.72 -2.75 -20.26
CA PHE A 151 -2.34 -4.05 -20.03
C PHE A 151 -1.33 -5.10 -19.51
N GLY A 152 -0.14 -5.16 -20.11
CA GLY A 152 0.95 -6.06 -19.72
C GLY A 152 1.48 -5.84 -18.30
N SER A 153 1.63 -4.58 -17.84
CA SER A 153 2.04 -4.25 -16.48
C SER A 153 1.03 -4.77 -15.47
N ASN A 154 -0.25 -4.54 -15.71
CA ASN A 154 -1.33 -4.99 -14.83
C ASN A 154 -1.35 -6.53 -14.72
N LEU A 155 -1.14 -7.24 -15.82
CA LEU A 155 -1.05 -8.70 -15.82
C LEU A 155 0.19 -9.20 -15.06
N LEU A 156 1.34 -8.58 -15.30
CA LEU A 156 2.60 -8.93 -14.64
C LEU A 156 2.52 -8.67 -13.13
N LEU A 157 2.00 -7.50 -12.72
CA LEU A 157 1.77 -7.14 -11.32
C LEU A 157 0.83 -8.11 -10.64
N PHE A 158 -0.28 -8.47 -11.29
CA PHE A 158 -1.20 -9.48 -10.76
C PHE A 158 -0.49 -10.83 -10.54
N TRP A 159 0.33 -11.26 -11.50
CA TRP A 159 1.10 -12.50 -11.38
C TRP A 159 2.17 -12.42 -10.28
N LEU A 160 2.92 -11.30 -10.20
CA LEU A 160 3.94 -11.06 -9.19
C LEU A 160 3.35 -11.02 -7.80
N HIS A 161 2.24 -10.31 -7.59
CA HIS A 161 1.53 -10.28 -6.32
C HIS A 161 1.07 -11.69 -5.91
N LYS A 162 0.48 -12.46 -6.83
CA LYS A 162 0.05 -13.83 -6.53
C LYS A 162 1.23 -14.74 -6.17
N LYS A 163 2.39 -14.50 -6.77
CA LYS A 163 3.62 -15.25 -6.49
C LYS A 163 4.25 -14.81 -5.17
N ALA A 164 4.30 -13.50 -4.90
CA ALA A 164 4.77 -12.89 -3.65
C ALA A 164 3.99 -13.42 -2.44
N ALA A 165 2.67 -13.52 -2.55
CA ALA A 165 1.81 -14.07 -1.51
C ALA A 165 2.00 -15.58 -1.27
N LYS A 166 2.64 -16.29 -2.20
CA LYS A 166 2.90 -17.74 -2.14
C LYS A 166 4.38 -18.07 -1.99
N LEU A 167 5.23 -17.09 -1.67
CA LEU A 167 6.65 -17.32 -1.49
C LEU A 167 6.88 -18.19 -0.25
N ASP A 168 7.75 -19.17 -0.38
CA ASP A 168 8.18 -20.00 0.75
C ASP A 168 9.02 -19.17 1.71
N VAL A 169 8.52 -18.99 2.93
CA VAL A 169 9.15 -18.21 4.00
C VAL A 169 10.52 -18.79 4.38
N ASN A 170 10.72 -20.11 4.27
CA ASN A 170 11.99 -20.73 4.62
C ASN A 170 13.11 -20.34 3.64
N ARG A 171 12.76 -20.18 2.37
CA ARG A 171 13.70 -19.75 1.33
C ARG A 171 13.84 -18.23 1.28
N TRP A 172 12.78 -17.51 1.60
CA TRP A 172 12.71 -16.05 1.57
C TRP A 172 12.16 -15.51 2.89
N PRO A 173 12.99 -15.38 3.94
CA PRO A 173 12.54 -15.00 5.29
C PRO A 173 11.96 -13.58 5.38
N VAL A 174 12.32 -12.72 4.42
CA VAL A 174 11.86 -11.33 4.31
C VAL A 174 10.57 -11.23 3.46
N GLY A 175 9.98 -12.37 3.09
CA GLY A 175 8.74 -12.39 2.31
C GLY A 175 8.91 -11.96 0.85
N GLY A 176 7.76 -11.82 0.18
CA GLY A 176 7.67 -11.51 -1.25
C GLY A 176 7.40 -10.04 -1.58
N ALA A 177 7.25 -9.17 -0.58
CA ALA A 177 6.81 -7.79 -0.77
C ALA A 177 7.71 -6.98 -1.73
N ARG A 178 9.02 -7.26 -1.72
CA ARG A 178 10.01 -6.63 -2.61
C ARG A 178 9.91 -7.08 -4.08
N LEU A 179 9.26 -8.20 -4.38
CA LEU A 179 9.10 -8.66 -5.77
C LEU A 179 8.21 -7.71 -6.57
N GLU A 180 7.29 -7.01 -5.90
CA GLU A 180 6.44 -6.00 -6.52
C GLU A 180 7.26 -4.80 -6.99
N THR A 181 8.08 -4.22 -6.11
CA THR A 181 8.93 -3.06 -6.45
C THR A 181 9.98 -3.42 -7.52
N ILE A 182 10.59 -4.61 -7.43
CA ILE A 182 11.49 -5.12 -8.49
C ILE A 182 10.76 -5.27 -9.83
N GLY A 183 9.52 -5.79 -9.80
CA GLY A 183 8.67 -5.88 -10.98
C GLY A 183 8.41 -4.54 -11.64
N ASN A 184 8.07 -3.52 -10.83
CA ASN A 184 7.82 -2.16 -11.30
C ASN A 184 9.06 -1.53 -11.94
N ILE A 185 10.25 -1.77 -11.39
CA ILE A 185 11.51 -1.27 -11.95
C ILE A 185 11.81 -1.91 -13.32
N ILE A 186 11.74 -3.24 -13.41
CA ILE A 186 11.98 -3.97 -14.68
C ILE A 186 11.01 -3.48 -15.75
N TYR A 187 9.76 -3.32 -15.36
CA TYR A 187 8.70 -2.90 -16.25
C TYR A 187 8.90 -1.44 -16.74
N GLY A 188 9.23 -0.52 -15.84
CA GLY A 188 9.54 0.85 -16.20
C GLY A 188 10.73 0.96 -17.17
N PHE A 189 11.75 0.11 -17.00
CA PHE A 189 12.88 0.05 -17.93
C PHE A 189 12.46 -0.43 -19.32
N LEU A 190 11.62 -1.47 -19.39
CA LEU A 190 11.06 -1.97 -20.65
C LEU A 190 10.24 -0.88 -21.36
N MET A 191 9.42 -0.15 -20.62
CA MET A 191 8.65 0.97 -21.14
C MET A 191 9.50 2.12 -21.68
N GLY A 192 10.55 2.51 -20.94
CA GLY A 192 11.50 3.50 -21.41
C GLY A 192 12.21 3.07 -22.69
N SER A 193 12.58 1.78 -22.78
CA SER A 193 13.27 1.21 -23.95
C SER A 193 12.41 1.22 -25.20
N VAL A 194 11.14 0.83 -25.10
CA VAL A 194 10.23 0.83 -26.24
C VAL A 194 9.91 2.25 -26.71
N ASN A 195 9.71 3.19 -25.79
CA ASN A 195 9.50 4.60 -26.14
C ASN A 195 10.75 5.24 -26.78
N LEU A 196 11.96 4.78 -26.44
CA LEU A 196 13.17 5.19 -27.14
C LEU A 196 13.14 4.75 -28.62
N VAL A 197 12.66 3.54 -28.91
CA VAL A 197 12.47 3.07 -30.30
C VAL A 197 11.46 3.94 -31.04
N VAL A 198 10.34 4.30 -30.40
CA VAL A 198 9.33 5.22 -30.98
C VAL A 198 9.95 6.58 -31.32
N ILE A 199 10.82 7.11 -30.46
CA ILE A 199 11.55 8.36 -30.71
C ILE A 199 12.45 8.21 -31.95
N VAL A 200 13.27 7.16 -32.01
CA VAL A 200 14.18 6.94 -33.15
C VAL A 200 13.42 6.80 -34.46
N GLU A 201 12.34 6.02 -34.48
CA GLU A 201 11.48 5.84 -35.65
C GLU A 201 10.82 7.17 -36.08
N SER A 202 10.35 7.94 -35.11
CA SER A 202 9.72 9.24 -35.38
C SER A 202 10.73 10.28 -35.89
N LEU A 203 11.95 10.31 -35.35
CA LEU A 203 13.04 11.15 -35.86
C LEU A 203 13.42 10.75 -37.29
N GLY A 204 13.56 9.45 -37.55
CA GLY A 204 13.81 8.93 -38.89
C GLY A 204 12.75 9.40 -39.88
N ASN A 205 11.47 9.33 -39.49
CA ASN A 205 10.36 9.78 -40.35
C ASN A 205 10.44 11.29 -40.67
N VAL A 206 10.80 12.12 -39.70
CA VAL A 206 10.96 13.58 -39.89
C VAL A 206 12.14 13.90 -40.82
N ILE A 207 13.24 13.16 -40.72
CA ILE A 207 14.45 13.41 -41.51
C ILE A 207 14.30 12.88 -42.95
N THR A 208 13.67 11.71 -43.13
CA THR A 208 13.58 11.04 -44.44
C THR A 208 12.43 11.56 -45.31
N LYS A 209 11.33 12.07 -44.73
CA LYS A 209 10.25 12.66 -45.52
C LYS A 209 10.55 14.11 -45.88
N HIS A 210 10.72 14.36 -47.18
CA HIS A 210 10.91 15.70 -47.74
C HIS A 210 9.68 16.24 -48.50
N ASN A 211 8.66 15.41 -48.71
CA ASN A 211 7.45 15.79 -49.46
C ASN A 211 6.27 16.02 -48.52
N ASP A 212 5.50 17.07 -48.81
CA ASP A 212 4.32 17.57 -48.08
C ASP A 212 3.08 16.64 -48.22
N ASP A 213 3.30 15.35 -48.50
CA ASP A 213 2.23 14.37 -48.66
C ASP A 213 1.60 14.05 -47.31
N LEU A 214 0.46 14.69 -47.07
CA LEU A 214 -0.41 14.43 -45.93
C LEU A 214 -0.81 12.94 -45.92
N LYS A 215 -0.62 12.26 -44.78
CA LYS A 215 -1.08 10.88 -44.60
C LYS A 215 -2.60 10.83 -44.84
N LYS A 216 -3.08 9.79 -45.54
CA LYS A 216 -4.51 9.58 -45.79
C LYS A 216 -5.26 9.55 -44.45
N PHE A 217 -6.28 10.41 -44.36
CA PHE A 217 -7.12 10.53 -43.19
C PHE A 217 -7.92 9.24 -42.95
N HIS A 218 -7.47 8.41 -42.00
CA HIS A 218 -8.16 7.16 -41.67
C HIS A 218 -9.25 7.43 -40.61
N LEU A 219 -10.43 7.84 -41.09
CA LEU A 219 -11.61 8.15 -40.26
C LEU A 219 -11.94 7.02 -39.25
N PRO A 220 -11.84 5.72 -39.60
CA PRO A 220 -12.08 4.64 -38.63
C PRO A 220 -11.11 4.65 -37.43
N SER A 221 -9.85 5.02 -37.62
CA SER A 221 -8.84 5.04 -36.54
C SER A 221 -9.10 6.20 -35.57
N ILE A 222 -9.55 7.34 -36.07
CA ILE A 222 -9.92 8.50 -35.26
C ILE A 222 -11.17 8.20 -34.43
N ILE A 223 -12.17 7.55 -35.03
CA ILE A 223 -13.37 7.10 -34.30
C ILE A 223 -12.96 6.11 -33.20
N ALA A 224 -12.13 5.12 -33.52
CA ALA A 224 -11.64 4.11 -32.57
C ALA A 224 -10.93 4.75 -31.36
N VAL A 225 -10.03 5.71 -31.60
CA VAL A 225 -9.31 6.44 -30.53
C VAL A 225 -10.25 7.39 -29.78
N SER A 226 -11.27 7.95 -30.42
CA SER A 226 -12.27 8.80 -29.75
C SER A 226 -13.17 7.99 -28.82
N VAL A 227 -13.58 6.78 -29.24
CA VAL A 227 -14.29 5.82 -28.38
C VAL A 227 -13.39 5.41 -27.21
N ALA A 228 -12.11 5.14 -27.47
CA ALA A 228 -11.15 4.81 -26.44
C ALA A 228 -11.03 5.93 -25.38
N LEU A 229 -10.95 7.17 -25.83
CA LEU A 229 -10.93 8.36 -24.99
C LEU A 229 -12.21 8.50 -24.15
N GLY A 230 -13.37 8.23 -24.73
CA GLY A 230 -14.66 8.23 -24.03
C GLY A 230 -14.74 7.17 -22.93
N VAL A 231 -14.26 5.95 -23.19
CA VAL A 231 -14.21 4.87 -22.19
C VAL A 231 -13.24 5.23 -21.05
N LYS A 232 -12.02 5.70 -21.36
CA LYS A 232 -11.06 6.17 -20.33
C LYS A 232 -11.64 7.32 -19.50
N PHE A 233 -12.37 8.24 -20.11
CA PHE A 233 -13.03 9.32 -19.38
C PHE A 233 -14.09 8.83 -18.39
N MET A 234 -14.89 7.82 -18.78
CA MET A 234 -15.87 7.20 -17.87
C MET A 234 -15.19 6.48 -16.70
N LEU A 235 -14.13 5.73 -16.96
CA LEU A 235 -13.32 5.11 -15.90
C LEU A 235 -12.67 6.15 -15.00
N PHE A 236 -12.16 7.24 -15.57
CA PHE A 236 -11.63 8.36 -14.81
C PHE A 236 -12.66 8.95 -13.83
N LEU A 237 -13.91 9.17 -14.26
CA LEU A 237 -14.97 9.67 -13.38
C LEU A 237 -15.33 8.66 -12.28
N TYR A 238 -15.37 7.37 -12.62
CA TYR A 238 -15.63 6.31 -11.65
C TYR A 238 -14.53 6.22 -10.59
N CYS A 239 -13.26 6.17 -11.01
CA CYS A 239 -12.12 6.15 -10.11
C CYS A 239 -11.97 7.48 -9.33
N LEU A 240 -12.40 8.62 -9.89
CA LEU A 240 -12.40 9.91 -9.19
C LEU A 240 -13.30 9.89 -7.95
N SER A 241 -14.46 9.22 -8.04
CA SER A 241 -15.37 9.05 -6.90
C SER A 241 -14.78 8.16 -5.78
N LEU A 242 -13.88 7.25 -6.15
CA LEU A 242 -13.34 6.22 -5.27
C LEU A 242 -11.86 6.45 -4.89
N ARG A 243 -11.20 7.50 -5.40
CA ARG A 243 -9.76 7.77 -5.22
C ARG A 243 -9.30 7.90 -3.76
N GLY A 244 -10.23 8.24 -2.86
CA GLY A 244 -9.95 8.40 -1.44
C GLY A 244 -10.00 7.10 -0.65
N LYS A 245 -10.52 6.02 -1.23
CA LYS A 245 -10.83 4.77 -0.51
C LYS A 245 -9.77 3.68 -0.62
N SER A 246 -8.86 3.78 -1.60
CA SER A 246 -7.80 2.80 -1.80
C SER A 246 -6.63 3.42 -2.55
N SER A 247 -5.41 3.07 -2.14
CA SER A 247 -4.18 3.44 -2.85
C SER A 247 -4.20 2.93 -4.29
N GLN A 248 -4.68 1.70 -4.52
CA GLN A 248 -4.76 1.09 -5.85
C GLN A 248 -5.71 1.87 -6.77
N VAL A 249 -6.88 2.29 -6.28
CA VAL A 249 -7.82 3.10 -7.08
C VAL A 249 -7.28 4.51 -7.33
N ARG A 250 -6.53 5.08 -6.38
CA ARG A 250 -5.85 6.36 -6.60
C ARG A 250 -4.83 6.27 -7.74
N VAL A 251 -4.01 5.23 -7.75
CA VAL A 251 -3.05 4.97 -8.84
C VAL A 251 -3.79 4.79 -10.17
N LEU A 252 -4.86 3.99 -10.18
CA LEU A 252 -5.69 3.76 -11.36
C LEU A 252 -6.37 5.04 -11.88
N TRP A 253 -6.76 5.94 -10.98
CA TRP A 253 -7.28 7.26 -11.36
C TRP A 253 -6.19 8.14 -11.98
N GLU A 254 -4.97 8.13 -11.43
CA GLU A 254 -3.83 8.88 -11.97
C GLU A 254 -3.43 8.36 -13.35
N ASP A 255 -3.43 7.04 -13.53
CA ASP A 255 -3.25 6.32 -14.80
C ASP A 255 -4.26 6.79 -15.83
N HIS A 256 -5.56 6.63 -15.56
CA HIS A 256 -6.62 7.04 -16.50
C HIS A 256 -6.59 8.53 -16.84
N ARG A 257 -6.18 9.38 -15.88
CA ARG A 257 -5.97 10.81 -16.12
C ARG A 257 -4.80 11.06 -17.08
N ASN A 258 -3.68 10.39 -16.86
CA ASN A 258 -2.50 10.50 -17.72
C ASN A 258 -2.81 10.03 -19.14
N ASP A 259 -3.49 8.89 -19.26
CA ASP A 259 -3.87 8.31 -20.55
C ASP A 259 -4.85 9.18 -21.31
N LEU A 260 -5.74 9.89 -20.61
CA LEU A 260 -6.63 10.85 -21.24
C LEU A 260 -5.84 11.99 -21.92
N TRP A 261 -4.78 12.47 -21.25
CA TRP A 261 -3.88 13.47 -21.83
C TRP A 261 -3.06 12.91 -22.99
N ILE A 262 -2.44 11.74 -22.81
CA ILE A 262 -1.59 11.12 -23.84
C ILE A 262 -2.40 10.75 -25.08
N ASN A 263 -3.52 10.04 -24.91
CA ASN A 263 -4.39 9.62 -26.01
C ASN A 263 -5.08 10.81 -26.68
N GLY A 264 -5.53 11.80 -25.89
CA GLY A 264 -6.11 13.03 -26.42
C GLY A 264 -5.10 13.83 -27.24
N PHE A 265 -3.87 13.98 -26.74
CA PHE A 265 -2.80 14.68 -27.45
C PHE A 265 -2.35 13.91 -28.70
N GLY A 266 -2.24 12.58 -28.62
CA GLY A 266 -1.94 11.73 -29.77
C GLY A 266 -3.01 11.83 -30.87
N LEU A 267 -4.29 11.83 -30.50
CA LEU A 267 -5.40 12.03 -31.43
C LEU A 267 -5.32 13.40 -32.11
N LEU A 268 -5.06 14.47 -31.34
CA LEU A 268 -4.91 15.82 -31.87
C LEU A 268 -3.74 15.93 -32.84
N MET A 269 -2.59 15.34 -32.51
CA MET A 269 -1.40 15.37 -33.36
C MET A 269 -1.55 14.52 -34.62
N SER A 270 -2.24 13.37 -34.54
CA SER A 270 -2.59 12.55 -35.69
C SER A 270 -3.56 13.27 -36.64
N ALA A 271 -4.61 13.90 -36.09
CA ALA A 271 -5.58 14.68 -36.86
C ALA A 271 -4.94 15.94 -37.48
N GLY A 272 -4.08 16.64 -36.73
CA GLY A 272 -3.30 17.77 -37.23
C GLY A 272 -2.30 17.37 -38.32
N GLY A 273 -1.66 16.21 -38.16
CA GLY A 273 -0.75 15.60 -39.12
C GLY A 273 -1.37 15.30 -40.48
N SER A 274 -2.65 14.95 -40.48
CA SER A 274 -3.40 14.58 -41.69
C SER A 274 -4.14 15.76 -42.34
N LYS A 275 -4.50 16.81 -41.58
CA LYS A 275 -5.26 17.97 -42.11
C LYS A 275 -4.46 19.24 -42.31
N TRP A 276 -3.41 19.48 -41.51
CA TRP A 276 -2.70 20.76 -41.51
C TRP A 276 -1.27 20.62 -42.00
N ARG A 277 -0.44 19.83 -41.31
CA ARG A 277 1.01 19.75 -41.56
C ARG A 277 1.51 18.35 -41.22
N TRP A 278 2.15 17.68 -42.17
CA TRP A 278 2.56 16.26 -42.03
C TRP A 278 3.47 15.99 -40.83
N TYR A 279 4.33 16.94 -40.44
CA TYR A 279 5.30 16.77 -39.37
C TYR A 279 4.66 16.76 -37.96
N LEU A 280 3.41 17.18 -37.81
CA LEU A 280 2.72 17.20 -36.51
C LEU A 280 2.54 15.80 -35.92
N ASP A 281 2.28 14.79 -36.76
CA ASP A 281 2.14 13.40 -36.33
C ASP A 281 3.44 12.82 -35.72
N PRO A 282 4.60 12.84 -36.42
CA PRO A 282 5.85 12.37 -35.84
C PRO A 282 6.36 13.27 -34.69
N MET A 283 6.14 14.58 -34.72
CA MET A 283 6.47 15.44 -33.58
C MET A 283 5.63 15.10 -32.35
N GLY A 284 4.34 14.84 -32.52
CA GLY A 284 3.46 14.38 -31.47
C GLY A 284 3.94 13.07 -30.84
N ALA A 285 4.33 12.11 -31.67
CA ALA A 285 4.88 10.83 -31.22
C ALA A 285 6.15 11.01 -30.36
N ILE A 286 7.07 11.90 -30.77
CA ILE A 286 8.30 12.21 -30.00
C ILE A 286 7.94 12.82 -28.64
N ILE A 287 7.03 13.81 -28.62
CA ILE A 287 6.63 14.49 -27.39
C ILE A 287 5.98 13.50 -26.41
N ILE A 288 5.08 12.64 -26.91
CA ILE A 288 4.44 11.59 -26.11
C ILE A 288 5.49 10.65 -25.52
N ALA A 289 6.36 10.09 -26.37
CA ALA A 289 7.37 9.13 -25.95
C ALA A 289 8.36 9.72 -24.92
N LEU A 290 8.76 10.98 -25.07
CA LEU A 290 9.57 11.69 -24.07
C LEU A 290 8.82 11.86 -22.74
N GLY A 291 7.53 12.21 -22.79
CA GLY A 291 6.69 12.32 -21.61
C GLY A 291 6.60 11.00 -20.84
N VAL A 292 6.37 9.90 -21.55
CA VAL A 292 6.32 8.54 -20.98
C VAL A 292 7.67 8.15 -20.35
N ILE A 293 8.79 8.39 -21.03
CA ILE A 293 10.13 8.12 -20.48
C ILE A 293 10.38 8.91 -19.17
N ILE A 294 10.02 10.19 -19.12
CA ILE A 294 10.20 11.00 -17.91
C ILE A 294 9.29 10.51 -16.77
N ALA A 295 8.04 10.16 -17.07
CA ALA A 295 7.10 9.65 -16.08
C ALA A 295 7.57 8.32 -15.48
N TRP A 296 7.96 7.36 -16.32
CA TRP A 296 8.50 6.08 -15.87
C TRP A 296 9.86 6.23 -15.18
N GLY A 297 10.72 7.14 -15.63
CA GLY A 297 11.99 7.44 -14.96
C GLY A 297 11.80 7.91 -13.51
N ARG A 298 10.79 8.76 -13.26
CA ARG A 298 10.43 9.17 -11.89
C ARG A 298 9.86 8.02 -11.07
N THR A 299 9.03 7.18 -11.68
CA THR A 299 8.45 6.00 -11.03
C THR A 299 9.54 5.03 -10.60
N ILE A 300 10.46 4.69 -11.51
CA ILE A 300 11.63 3.85 -11.24
C ILE A 300 12.46 4.42 -10.08
N TYR A 301 12.71 5.74 -10.07
CA TYR A 301 13.43 6.38 -8.97
C TYR A 301 12.73 6.18 -7.61
N SER A 302 11.41 6.37 -7.56
CA SER A 302 10.62 6.14 -6.34
C SER A 302 10.66 4.67 -5.89
N GLU A 303 10.56 3.72 -6.82
CA GLU A 303 10.64 2.29 -6.52
C GLU A 303 12.03 1.87 -6.01
N PHE A 304 13.09 2.47 -6.56
CA PHE A 304 14.45 2.30 -6.05
C PHE A 304 14.60 2.86 -4.64
N GLU A 305 13.99 4.00 -4.32
CA GLU A 305 13.99 4.54 -2.96
C GLU A 305 13.32 3.57 -1.96
N LEU A 306 12.21 2.93 -2.35
CA LEU A 306 11.54 1.91 -1.52
C LEU A 306 12.45 0.69 -1.32
N LEU A 307 13.13 0.24 -2.36
CA LEU A 307 14.06 -0.89 -2.29
C LEU A 307 15.34 -0.56 -1.49
N ALA A 308 15.76 0.71 -1.49
CA ALA A 308 16.91 1.20 -0.73
C ALA A 308 16.60 1.42 0.76
N GLY A 309 15.35 1.24 1.20
CA GLY A 309 14.96 1.42 2.60
C GLY A 309 14.75 2.89 2.97
N LYS A 310 14.06 3.66 2.12
CA LYS A 310 13.66 5.04 2.46
C LYS A 310 12.91 5.07 3.80
N SER A 311 13.25 6.05 4.63
CA SER A 311 12.64 6.24 5.95
C SER A 311 11.13 6.51 5.83
N ALA A 312 10.37 6.01 6.79
CA ALA A 312 8.95 6.27 6.92
C ALA A 312 8.69 7.77 7.14
N PRO A 313 7.47 8.26 6.82
CA PRO A 313 7.08 9.64 7.10
C PRO A 313 7.24 10.00 8.58
N HIS A 314 7.59 11.26 8.87
CA HIS A 314 7.79 11.73 10.24
C HIS A 314 6.58 11.51 11.15
N ASP A 315 5.36 11.66 10.63
CA ASP A 315 4.13 11.47 11.40
C ASP A 315 3.98 10.00 11.88
N PHE A 316 4.46 9.04 11.08
CA PHE A 316 4.48 7.62 11.46
C PHE A 316 5.57 7.33 12.50
N LEU A 317 6.77 7.90 12.34
CA LEU A 317 7.83 7.78 13.35
C LEU A 317 7.40 8.35 14.70
N GLN A 318 6.71 9.49 14.71
CA GLN A 318 6.14 10.09 15.92
C GLN A 318 5.09 9.18 16.58
N LEU A 319 4.27 8.51 15.78
CA LEU A 319 3.33 7.51 16.29
C LEU A 319 4.06 6.36 16.99
N ILE A 320 5.06 5.75 16.36
CA ILE A 320 5.84 4.66 16.97
C ILE A 320 6.52 5.11 18.26
N ILE A 321 7.18 6.28 18.25
CA ILE A 321 7.83 6.83 19.44
C ILE A 321 6.83 7.03 20.58
N TYR A 322 5.68 7.66 20.29
CA TYR A 322 4.65 7.90 21.29
C TYR A 322 4.12 6.57 21.86
N LYS A 323 3.85 5.58 21.00
CA LYS A 323 3.37 4.26 21.44
C LYS A 323 4.40 3.51 22.27
N ALA A 324 5.67 3.56 21.91
CA ALA A 324 6.74 2.91 22.69
C ALA A 324 6.92 3.56 24.07
N VAL A 325 6.96 4.90 24.14
CA VAL A 325 7.15 5.62 25.41
C VAL A 325 5.95 5.47 26.34
N THR A 326 4.73 5.40 25.81
CA THR A 326 3.50 5.29 26.62
C THR A 326 3.08 3.85 26.91
N PHE A 327 3.87 2.86 26.48
CA PHE A 327 3.49 1.46 26.58
C PHE A 327 3.53 0.91 28.02
N SER A 328 4.58 1.21 28.77
CA SER A 328 4.80 0.72 30.14
C SER A 328 5.69 1.68 30.92
N GLU A 329 5.42 1.83 32.22
CA GLU A 329 6.25 2.64 33.14
C GLU A 329 7.66 2.06 33.34
N GLU A 330 7.87 0.79 32.99
CA GLU A 330 9.19 0.13 33.08
C GLU A 330 10.15 0.55 31.96
N ILE A 331 9.60 1.13 30.89
CA ILE A 331 10.40 1.71 29.81
C ILE A 331 10.85 3.09 30.29
N MET A 332 12.12 3.20 30.67
CA MET A 332 12.67 4.46 31.17
C MET A 332 12.84 5.47 30.04
N LYS A 333 13.31 5.01 28.87
CA LYS A 333 13.58 5.85 27.69
C LYS A 333 13.43 5.03 26.42
N VAL A 334 13.19 5.73 25.31
CA VAL A 334 13.35 5.20 23.95
C VAL A 334 14.61 5.84 23.39
N ASP A 335 15.59 5.02 23.01
CA ASP A 335 16.87 5.51 22.51
C ASP A 335 16.78 5.84 21.01
N THR A 336 16.46 4.82 20.22
CA THR A 336 16.42 4.92 18.77
C THR A 336 15.12 4.33 18.22
N VAL A 337 14.50 5.05 17.27
CA VAL A 337 13.40 4.53 16.46
C VAL A 337 13.73 4.70 15.00
N ARG A 338 13.70 3.61 14.25
CA ARG A 338 13.86 3.61 12.80
C ARG A 338 12.67 2.88 12.20
N ALA A 339 12.04 3.48 11.20
CA ALA A 339 11.07 2.79 10.38
C ALA A 339 11.46 3.05 8.92
N TYR A 340 11.61 2.00 8.14
CA TYR A 340 12.05 2.09 6.76
C TYR A 340 11.29 1.11 5.88
N HIS A 341 11.17 1.44 4.60
CA HIS A 341 10.46 0.62 3.64
C HIS A 341 11.17 -0.72 3.36
N SER A 342 10.39 -1.80 3.33
CA SER A 342 10.77 -3.11 2.79
C SER A 342 9.76 -3.47 1.69
N GLY A 343 9.90 -2.84 0.53
CA GLY A 343 8.83 -2.83 -0.47
C GLY A 343 7.73 -1.83 -0.10
N PRO A 344 6.44 -2.18 -0.20
CA PRO A 344 5.35 -1.26 0.16
C PRO A 344 5.19 -1.03 1.67
N ASP A 345 5.56 -2.00 2.50
CA ASP A 345 5.38 -1.99 3.96
C ASP A 345 6.65 -1.53 4.72
N TYR A 346 6.52 -1.37 6.03
CA TYR A 346 7.57 -0.90 6.93
C TYR A 346 8.19 -2.02 7.76
N PHE A 347 9.51 -1.99 7.87
CA PHE A 347 10.24 -2.59 8.97
C PHE A 347 10.46 -1.52 10.04
N VAL A 348 10.12 -1.86 11.28
CA VAL A 348 10.25 -0.95 12.42
C VAL A 348 11.28 -1.52 13.39
N GLU A 349 12.27 -0.73 13.75
CA GLU A 349 13.27 -1.02 14.77
C GLU A 349 13.10 -0.01 15.90
N VAL A 350 12.93 -0.51 17.13
CA VAL A 350 12.75 0.29 18.33
C VAL A 350 13.72 -0.19 19.39
N ASP A 351 14.57 0.70 19.85
CA ASP A 351 15.51 0.44 20.94
C ASP A 351 14.96 1.11 22.21
N ILE A 352 14.55 0.30 23.19
CA ILE A 352 14.02 0.75 24.48
C ILE A 352 15.03 0.53 25.59
N VAL A 353 15.03 1.42 26.58
CA VAL A 353 15.94 1.36 27.73
C VAL A 353 15.16 0.98 28.98
N MET A 354 15.59 -0.09 29.64
CA MET A 354 15.01 -0.63 30.88
C MET A 354 16.06 -0.67 32.01
N ASP A 355 15.61 -0.79 33.26
CA ASP A 355 16.53 -0.84 34.40
C ASP A 355 17.41 -2.10 34.35
N ALA A 356 18.70 -1.98 34.64
CA ALA A 356 19.66 -3.08 34.59
C ALA A 356 19.35 -4.24 35.55
N ASN A 357 18.56 -3.99 36.61
CA ASN A 357 18.11 -5.01 37.55
C ASN A 357 16.79 -5.66 37.12
N THR A 358 16.21 -5.26 35.99
CA THR A 358 15.00 -5.88 35.44
C THR A 358 15.30 -7.33 35.09
N PRO A 359 14.52 -8.31 35.60
CA PRO A 359 14.72 -9.70 35.23
C PRO A 359 14.55 -9.91 33.73
N LEU A 360 15.43 -10.72 33.11
CA LEU A 360 15.42 -10.96 31.66
C LEU A 360 14.06 -11.42 31.13
N TRP A 361 13.37 -12.30 31.87
CA TRP A 361 12.04 -12.78 31.47
C TRP A 361 11.03 -11.63 31.37
N LYS A 362 11.12 -10.64 32.25
CA LYS A 362 10.21 -9.50 32.29
C LYS A 362 10.53 -8.50 31.18
N ALA A 363 11.82 -8.24 30.95
CA ALA A 363 12.28 -7.45 29.82
C ALA A 363 11.85 -8.05 28.48
N HIS A 364 12.02 -9.37 28.32
CA HIS A 364 11.57 -10.12 27.14
C HIS A 364 10.05 -10.05 26.96
N ASP A 365 9.27 -10.30 28.02
CA ASP A 365 7.80 -10.29 27.90
C ASP A 365 7.27 -8.89 27.55
N LEU A 366 7.88 -7.83 28.08
CA LEU A 366 7.52 -6.46 27.72
C LEU A 366 7.95 -6.09 26.30
N SER A 367 9.15 -6.48 25.87
CA SER A 367 9.60 -6.21 24.50
C SER A 367 8.79 -6.99 23.46
N GLN A 368 8.44 -8.25 23.76
CA GLN A 368 7.59 -9.07 22.92
C GLN A 368 6.18 -8.47 22.80
N GLN A 369 5.57 -8.06 23.92
CA GLN A 369 4.26 -7.41 23.87
C GLN A 369 4.29 -6.08 23.12
N LEU A 370 5.35 -5.28 23.27
CA LEU A 370 5.52 -4.06 22.49
C LEU A 370 5.65 -4.37 20.99
N GLN A 371 6.45 -5.38 20.63
CA GLN A 371 6.61 -5.84 19.26
C GLN A 371 5.26 -6.25 18.65
N ASP A 372 4.54 -7.15 19.31
CA ASP A 372 3.25 -7.66 18.85
C ASP A 372 2.25 -6.51 18.61
N ARG A 373 2.30 -5.47 19.45
CA ARG A 373 1.41 -4.31 19.35
C ARG A 373 1.78 -3.35 18.22
N ILE A 374 3.07 -3.20 17.93
CA ILE A 374 3.55 -2.40 16.81
C ILE A 374 3.26 -3.13 15.49
N GLU A 375 3.42 -4.45 15.43
CA GLU A 375 3.13 -5.25 14.23
C GLU A 375 1.65 -5.25 13.83
N VAL A 376 0.75 -4.94 14.77
CA VAL A 376 -0.67 -4.78 14.51
C VAL A 376 -0.97 -3.49 13.71
N LEU A 377 -0.11 -2.48 13.76
CA LEU A 377 -0.31 -1.21 13.05
C LEU A 377 -0.38 -1.40 11.53
N PRO A 378 -1.17 -0.56 10.82
CA PRO A 378 -1.28 -0.66 9.37
C PRO A 378 0.06 -0.45 8.68
N SER A 379 0.34 -1.25 7.65
CA SER A 379 1.56 -1.20 6.84
C SER A 379 2.86 -1.51 7.59
N VAL A 380 2.79 -2.14 8.76
CA VAL A 380 3.97 -2.72 9.43
C VAL A 380 4.06 -4.19 9.04
N GLU A 381 5.13 -4.57 8.36
CA GLU A 381 5.39 -5.98 8.03
C GLU A 381 6.02 -6.71 9.22
N ARG A 382 6.94 -6.03 9.92
CA ARG A 382 7.65 -6.58 11.07
C ARG A 382 8.20 -5.49 11.97
N ALA A 383 8.21 -5.76 13.27
CA ALA A 383 8.89 -4.93 14.25
C ALA A 383 10.04 -5.69 14.93
N PHE A 384 11.08 -4.96 15.29
CA PHE A 384 12.20 -5.44 16.10
C PHE A 384 12.31 -4.51 17.30
N VAL A 385 12.14 -5.08 18.49
CA VAL A 385 12.31 -4.34 19.75
C VAL A 385 13.59 -4.81 20.41
N HIS A 386 14.59 -3.94 20.47
CA HIS A 386 15.81 -4.18 21.23
C HIS A 386 15.66 -3.58 22.63
N VAL A 387 16.18 -4.28 23.65
CA VAL A 387 16.16 -3.80 25.04
C VAL A 387 17.58 -3.56 25.50
N ASP A 388 17.87 -2.30 25.77
CA ASP A 388 19.11 -1.83 26.35
C ASP A 388 18.96 -1.50 27.84
N HIS A 389 20.08 -1.53 28.54
CA HIS A 389 20.17 -1.08 29.94
C HIS A 389 21.00 0.22 30.08
N GLU A 390 21.67 0.65 29.01
CA GLU A 390 22.51 1.84 28.97
C GLU A 390 22.11 2.74 27.79
N THR A 391 22.27 4.05 27.97
CA THR A 391 21.98 5.06 26.92
C THR A 391 23.23 5.56 26.22
N THR A 392 24.41 5.05 26.60
CA THR A 392 25.72 5.53 26.16
C THR A 392 26.45 4.42 25.40
N HIS A 393 25.91 4.01 24.25
CA HIS A 393 26.57 3.02 23.39
C HIS A 393 27.11 3.66 22.09
N ILE A 394 28.24 3.12 21.61
CA ILE A 394 28.75 3.35 20.24
C ILE A 394 27.92 2.44 19.33
N PRO A 395 27.45 2.88 18.13
CA PRO A 395 26.55 2.09 17.28
C PRO A 395 27.07 0.66 17.06
N GLU A 396 26.40 -0.33 17.66
CA GLU A 396 26.91 -1.70 17.76
C GLU A 396 27.00 -2.41 16.40
N HIS A 397 26.08 -2.08 15.48
CA HIS A 397 25.93 -2.71 14.17
C HIS A 397 26.77 -2.10 13.05
N ARG A 398 27.75 -1.26 13.39
CA ARG A 398 28.72 -0.76 12.42
C ARG A 398 30.08 -0.58 13.07
N LYS A 399 30.63 -1.66 13.62
CA LYS A 399 32.05 -1.73 14.00
C LYS A 399 32.86 -1.51 12.72
N LEU A 400 33.24 -0.25 12.47
CA LEU A 400 34.24 0.10 11.48
C LEU A 400 35.51 -0.62 11.91
N ILE A 401 35.76 -1.78 11.31
CA ILE A 401 37.09 -2.38 11.35
C ILE A 401 37.93 -1.44 10.51
N LEU A 402 38.55 -0.46 11.16
CA LEU A 402 39.60 0.35 10.58
C LEU A 402 40.78 -0.61 10.31
N THR A 403 40.83 -1.17 9.10
CA THR A 403 42.05 -1.79 8.54
C THR A 403 42.91 -0.74 7.88
#